data_AF-A0A9E1ZQ13-F1
#
_entry.id   AF-A0A9E1ZQ13-F1
#
_cell.length_a   1.000
_cell.length_b   1.000
_cell.length_c   1.000
_cell.angle_alpha   90.00
_cell.angle_beta   90.00
_cell.angle_gamma   90.00
#
_symmetry.space_group_name_H-M   'P 1'
#
loop_
_entity.id
_entity.type
_entity.pdbx_description
1 polymer ?
#
loop_
_entity_poly.entity_id
_entity_poly.type
_entity_poly.pdbx_seq_one_letter_code
_entity_poly.pdbx_strand_id
1 'polypeptide(L)' 'MSGLIVDRATATAWQKKHDAHAPKVGDTAPDFSLLDANGQNPLRLSDYRQKKPVALIFGSFT' A
#
# COMPACT_ATOMS: atom_id res chain seq x y z
N MET A 1 -10.66 -9.70 -12.90
CA MET A 1 -9.48 -10.56 -13.14
C MET A 1 -8.24 -9.68 -13.06
N SER A 2 -7.47 -9.78 -11.98
CA SER A 2 -6.17 -9.10 -11.88
C SER A 2 -5.18 -9.91 -12.72
N GLY A 3 -4.69 -9.35 -13.83
CA GLY A 3 -3.64 -9.98 -14.60
C GLY A 3 -2.36 -10.01 -13.78
N LEU A 4 -1.66 -11.15 -13.78
CA LEU A 4 -0.31 -11.19 -13.23
C LEU A 4 0.54 -10.10 -13.91
N ILE A 5 1.21 -9.29 -13.10
CA ILE A 5 2.23 -8.36 -13.58
C ILE A 5 3.48 -9.21 -13.86
N VAL A 6 3.65 -9.62 -15.11
CA VAL A 6 4.74 -10.54 -15.53
C VAL A 6 5.96 -9.81 -16.09
N ASP A 7 5.79 -8.55 -16.48
CA ASP A 7 6.85 -7.74 -17.07
C ASP A 7 6.69 -6.25 -16.72
N ARG A 8 7.74 -5.49 -17.02
CA ARG A 8 7.84 -4.06 -16.69
C ARG A 8 6.86 -3.18 -17.46
N ALA A 9 6.55 -3.53 -18.71
CA ALA A 9 5.61 -2.77 -19.54
C ALA A 9 4.18 -2.95 -19.02
N THR A 10 3.80 -4.19 -18.68
CA THR A 10 2.54 -4.54 -18.03
C THR A 10 2.40 -3.81 -16.68
N ALA A 11 3.46 -3.80 -15.85
CA ALA A 11 3.48 -3.05 -14.60
C ALA A 11 3.24 -1.54 -14.80
N THR A 12 3.91 -0.96 -15.80
CA THR A 12 3.81 0.48 -16.11
C THR A 12 2.41 0.85 -16.62
N ALA A 13 1.82 0.01 -17.47
CA ALA A 13 0.48 0.22 -17.98
C ALA A 13 -0.57 0.13 -16.85
N TRP A 14 -0.42 -0.84 -15.95
CA TRP A 14 -1.26 -0.95 -14.76
C TRP A 14 -1.13 0.29 -13.88
N GLN A 15 0.10 0.72 -13.57
CA GLN A 15 0.34 1.91 -12.75
C GLN A 15 -0.34 3.13 -13.38
N LYS A 16 -0.09 3.43 -14.66
CA LYS A 16 -0.70 4.58 -15.35
C LYS A 16 -2.23 4.58 -15.28
N LYS A 17 -2.86 3.42 -15.37
CA LYS A 17 -4.32 3.28 -15.28
C LYS A 17 -4.84 3.59 -13.88
N HIS A 18 -4.09 3.20 -12.84
CA HIS A 18 -4.54 3.31 -11.45
C HIS A 18 -4.04 4.56 -10.72
N ASP A 19 -3.01 5.23 -11.24
CA ASP A 19 -2.37 6.42 -10.64
C ASP A 19 -3.35 7.56 -10.40
N ALA A 20 -4.37 7.70 -11.25
CA ALA A 20 -5.42 8.70 -11.10
C ALA A 20 -6.22 8.58 -9.78
N HIS A 21 -6.20 7.40 -9.14
CA HIS A 21 -6.87 7.12 -7.88
C HIS A 21 -5.89 7.06 -6.68
N ALA A 22 -4.60 7.34 -6.90
CA ALA A 22 -3.63 7.37 -5.83
C ALA A 22 -3.91 8.56 -4.90
N PRO A 23 -3.81 8.38 -3.56
CA PRO A 23 -3.91 9.49 -2.61
C PRO A 23 -2.85 10.55 -2.89
N LYS A 24 -3.24 11.83 -2.80
CA LYS A 24 -2.36 12.98 -2.98
C LYS A 24 -1.88 13.52 -1.64
N VAL A 25 -0.90 14.41 -1.66
CA VAL A 25 -0.45 15.13 -0.46
C VAL A 25 -1.62 15.91 0.14
N GLY A 26 -1.85 15.72 1.44
CA GLY A 26 -2.97 16.31 2.18
C GLY A 26 -4.19 15.40 2.28
N ASP A 27 -4.31 14.38 1.42
CA ASP A 27 -5.38 13.39 1.55
C ASP A 27 -5.17 12.52 2.78
N THR A 28 -6.27 12.05 3.37
CA THR A 28 -6.19 11.05 4.44
C THR A 28 -5.73 9.72 3.84
N ALA A 29 -4.65 9.16 4.38
CA ALA A 29 -4.14 7.86 3.94
C ALA A 29 -5.23 6.77 4.04
N PRO A 30 -5.45 5.96 2.98
CA PRO A 30 -6.42 4.87 2.99
C PRO A 30 -6.14 3.90 4.13
N ASP A 31 -7.19 3.52 4.83
CA ASP A 31 -7.06 2.64 5.98
C ASP A 31 -6.92 1.17 5.52
N PHE A 32 -6.11 0.41 6.25
CA PHE A 32 -5.91 -1.02 5.99
C PHE A 32 -5.52 -1.73 7.27
N SER A 33 -5.71 -3.06 7.27
CA SER A 33 -5.26 -3.95 8.32
C SER A 33 -4.27 -4.98 7.76
N LEU A 34 -3.13 -5.13 8.41
CA LEU A 34 -2.12 -6.14 8.10
C LEU A 34 -1.81 -6.95 9.35
N LEU A 35 -1.26 -8.15 9.16
CA LEU A 35 -0.60 -8.85 10.26
C LEU A 35 0.83 -8.33 10.39
N ASP A 36 1.37 -8.43 11.60
CA ASP A 36 2.78 -8.18 11.83
C ASP A 36 3.68 -9.15 11.05
N ALA A 37 5.00 -8.93 11.12
CA ALA A 37 5.96 -9.78 10.42
C ALA A 37 5.90 -11.26 10.84
N ASN A 38 5.29 -11.58 11.99
CA ASN A 38 5.12 -12.94 12.49
C ASN A 38 3.76 -13.55 12.11
N GLY A 39 2.89 -12.81 11.42
CA GLY A 39 1.55 -13.25 11.05
C GLY A 39 0.56 -13.33 12.23
N GLN A 40 0.84 -12.66 13.35
CA GLN A 40 0.09 -12.86 14.60
C GLN A 40 -0.78 -11.68 14.96
N ASN A 41 -0.17 -10.49 15.02
CA ASN A 41 -0.85 -9.31 15.57
C ASN A 41 -1.45 -8.47 14.43
N PRO A 42 -2.78 -8.31 14.37
CA PRO A 42 -3.39 -7.38 13.43
C PRO A 42 -3.03 -5.94 13.80
N LEU A 43 -2.58 -5.19 12.82
CA LEU A 43 -2.26 -3.77 12.91
C LEU A 43 -3.16 -3.02 11.94
N ARG A 44 -3.81 -1.95 12.40
CA ARG A 44 -4.61 -1.07 11.56
C ARG A 44 -3.92 0.28 11.41
N LEU A 45 -3.84 0.80 10.18
CA LEU A 45 -3.16 2.08 9.93
C LEU A 45 -3.77 3.23 10.74
N SER A 46 -5.11 3.26 10.84
CA SER A 46 -5.84 4.29 11.59
C SER A 46 -5.36 4.44 13.03
N ASP A 47 -4.86 3.36 13.65
CA ASP A 47 -4.48 3.35 15.06
C ASP A 47 -3.20 4.15 15.32
N TYR A 48 -2.44 4.49 14.28
CA TYR A 48 -1.22 5.29 14.34
C TYR A 48 -1.40 6.76 13.96
N ARG A 49 -2.57 7.13 13.42
CA ARG A 49 -2.86 8.52 13.01
C ARG A 49 -2.72 9.47 14.19
N GLN A 50 -2.13 10.64 13.97
CA GLN A 50 -1.95 11.72 14.96
C GLN A 50 -1.14 11.36 16.22
N LYS A 51 -0.57 10.14 16.30
CA LYS A 51 0.32 9.75 17.41
C LYS A 51 1.79 10.03 17.09
N LYS A 52 2.19 9.76 15.85
CA LYS A 52 3.54 10.01 15.31
C LYS A 52 3.51 9.94 13.77
N PRO A 53 4.49 10.53 13.07
CA PRO A 53 4.66 10.28 11.63
C PRO A 53 4.81 8.79 11.33
N VAL A 54 4.20 8.34 10.23
CA VAL A 54 4.23 6.94 9.78
C VAL A 54 4.77 6.90 8.35
N ALA A 55 5.74 6.02 8.10
CA ALA A 55 6.24 5.72 6.77
C ALA A 55 5.71 4.36 6.31
N LEU A 56 5.22 4.28 5.07
CA LEU A 56 4.81 3.03 4.43
C LEU A 56 5.85 2.64 3.38
N ILE A 57 6.41 1.44 3.52
CA ILE A 57 7.40 0.89 2.60
C ILE A 57 6.82 -0.41 2.04
N PHE A 58 6.60 -0.45 0.74
CA PHE A 58 6.11 -1.62 0.03
C PHE A 58 7.28 -2.34 -0.62
N GLY A 59 7.40 -3.64 -0.35
CA GLY A 59 8.43 -4.48 -0.94
C GLY A 59 8.16 -5.94 -0.61
N SER A 60 8.95 -6.81 -1.22
CA SER A 60 9.00 -8.23 -0.90
C SER A 60 10.39 -8.55 -0.39
N PHE A 61 10.47 -9.28 0.72
CA PHE A 61 11.68 -9.96 1.13
C PHE A 61 11.49 -11.44 0.79
N THR A 62 12.26 -11.94 -0.16
CA THR A 62 12.21 -13.32 -0.66
C THR A 62 13.57 -13.96 -0.50
#